data_AF-A0A5X2XYP9-F1
#
_entry.id   AF-A0A5X2XYP9-F1
#
_cell.length_a   1.000
_cell.length_b   1.000
_cell.length_c   1.000
_cell.angle_alpha   90.00
_cell.angle_beta   90.00
_cell.angle_gamma   90.00
#
_symmetry.space_group_name_H-M   'P 1'
#
loop_
_entity.id
_entity.type
_entity.pdbx_description
1 polymer ?
#
loop_
_entity_poly.entity_id
_entity_poly.type
_entity_poly.pdbx_seq_one_letter_code
_entity_poly.pdbx_strand_id
1 'polypeptide(L)'
;MAKSLLRSGNLDDYQAVGGGGQAVFESALQIRETLRLRKQQAMVDCLAIPQLNDNGDRVDWYSPIEGQAIAWKAADEETRSRALRYLASTFESAAALSRKSLQSGKTALQLFGSLLEKATQFPGENHVFLVNGKPVITFWGFVNLNENTRDDVLDCLRVTEAIPDIPLVEPEPEPEEKPLVEAAFSQADE
;
A
#
# COMPACT_ATOMS: atom_id res chain seq x y z
N MET A 1 1.72 -24.23 -6.14
CA MET A 1 0.57 -23.31 -6.25
C MET A 1 1.11 -21.92 -6.55
N ALA A 2 0.45 -21.16 -7.43
CA ALA A 2 0.99 -19.92 -8.00
C ALA A 2 0.92 -18.79 -6.97
N LYS A 3 2.01 -18.03 -6.80
CA LYS A 3 2.02 -16.83 -5.98
C LYS A 3 1.22 -15.74 -6.68
N SER A 4 0.28 -15.09 -5.98
CA SER A 4 -0.53 -14.01 -6.54
C SER A 4 0.35 -12.77 -6.79
N LEU A 5 0.39 -12.28 -8.03
CA LEU A 5 1.01 -11.00 -8.36
C LEU A 5 0.17 -9.87 -7.72
N LEU A 6 0.82 -9.01 -6.94
CA LEU A 6 0.17 -7.88 -6.26
C LEU A 6 0.34 -6.58 -7.05
N ARG A 7 1.58 -6.30 -7.48
CA ARG A 7 1.91 -5.08 -8.20
C ARG A 7 3.18 -5.26 -9.04
N SER A 8 3.23 -4.58 -10.17
CA SER A 8 4.44 -4.41 -10.97
C SER A 8 4.74 -2.92 -11.12
N GLY A 9 6.00 -2.52 -11.17
CA GLY A 9 6.36 -1.12 -11.41
C GLY A 9 7.85 -0.93 -11.67
N ASN A 10 8.22 0.27 -12.11
CA ASN A 10 9.61 0.64 -12.33
C ASN A 10 10.26 1.01 -10.98
N LEU A 11 11.53 0.68 -10.80
CA LEU A 11 12.32 1.08 -9.64
C LEU A 11 12.61 2.58 -9.61
N ASP A 12 12.70 3.22 -10.78
CA ASP A 12 12.99 4.66 -10.93
C ASP A 12 11.83 5.56 -10.49
N ASP A 13 10.62 5.00 -10.32
CA ASP A 13 9.45 5.73 -9.83
C ASP A 13 9.55 6.07 -8.34
N TYR A 14 10.49 5.44 -7.61
CA TYR A 14 10.61 5.56 -6.16
C TYR A 14 12.08 5.70 -5.73
N GLN A 15 12.28 6.21 -4.53
CA GLN A 15 13.60 6.32 -3.92
C GLN A 15 13.86 5.14 -2.99
N ALA A 16 14.87 4.33 -3.30
CA ALA A 16 15.29 3.23 -2.44
C ALA A 16 15.87 3.77 -1.12
N VAL A 17 15.49 3.16 0.00
CA VAL A 17 16.08 3.45 1.31
C VAL A 17 17.03 2.33 1.72
N GLY A 18 17.99 2.67 2.58
CA GLY A 18 19.08 1.78 2.93
C GLY A 18 19.65 2.02 4.31
N GLY A 19 20.45 1.07 4.77
CA GLY A 19 21.12 1.12 6.06
C GLY A 19 22.50 0.47 5.96
N GLY A 20 23.51 1.06 6.60
CA GLY A 20 24.88 0.53 6.54
C GLY A 20 25.51 0.56 5.14
N GLY A 21 25.08 1.47 4.27
CA GLY A 21 25.60 1.64 2.90
C GLY A 21 24.97 0.71 1.86
N GLN A 22 23.96 -0.08 2.21
CA GLN A 22 23.27 -1.00 1.30
C GLN A 22 21.78 -0.65 1.20
N ALA A 23 21.21 -0.76 0.00
CA ALA A 23 19.78 -0.55 -0.20
C ALA A 23 18.99 -1.76 0.31
N VAL A 24 17.84 -1.51 0.92
CA VAL A 24 16.94 -2.56 1.41
C VAL A 24 16.53 -3.51 0.29
N PHE A 25 16.24 -2.95 -0.89
CA PHE A 25 15.82 -3.71 -2.06
C PHE A 25 16.87 -4.74 -2.50
N GLU A 26 18.14 -4.35 -2.56
CA GLU A 26 19.24 -5.25 -2.93
C GLU A 26 19.37 -6.43 -1.96
N SER A 27 19.08 -6.21 -0.68
CA SER A 27 19.09 -7.25 0.36
C SER A 27 17.73 -7.92 0.56
N ALA A 28 16.72 -7.66 -0.28
CA ALA A 28 15.34 -7.99 0.06
C ALA A 28 15.13 -9.48 0.36
N LEU A 29 15.67 -10.36 -0.48
CA LEU A 29 15.59 -11.82 -0.28
C LEU A 29 16.34 -12.25 1.00
N GLN A 30 17.48 -11.64 1.29
CA GLN A 30 18.27 -11.95 2.49
C GLN A 30 17.56 -11.49 3.78
N ILE A 31 16.94 -10.31 3.78
CA ILE A 31 16.15 -9.80 4.90
C ILE A 31 15.01 -10.77 5.19
N ARG A 32 14.26 -11.17 4.16
CA ARG A 32 13.15 -12.12 4.29
C ARG A 32 13.60 -13.47 4.85
N GLU A 33 14.68 -14.03 4.31
CA GLU A 33 15.20 -15.31 4.78
C GLU A 33 15.72 -15.21 6.23
N THR A 34 16.38 -14.11 6.58
CA THR A 34 16.84 -13.89 7.96
C THR A 34 15.66 -13.77 8.93
N LEU A 35 14.59 -13.08 8.56
CA LEU A 35 13.36 -13.00 9.35
C LEU A 35 12.73 -14.39 9.56
N ARG A 36 12.70 -15.21 8.51
CA ARG A 36 12.20 -16.60 8.57
C ARG A 36 13.03 -17.44 9.56
N LEU A 37 14.36 -17.38 9.47
CA LEU A 37 15.28 -18.07 10.39
C LEU A 37 15.15 -17.57 11.84
N ARG A 38 14.79 -16.30 12.02
CA ARG A 38 14.51 -15.67 13.33
C ARG A 38 13.08 -15.88 13.83
N LYS A 39 12.29 -16.74 13.17
CA LYS A 39 10.88 -17.05 13.49
C LYS A 39 9.94 -15.83 13.47
N GLN A 40 10.26 -14.81 12.67
CA GLN A 40 9.43 -13.62 12.47
C GLN A 40 8.44 -13.80 11.31
N GLN A 41 7.64 -14.87 11.35
CA GLN A 41 6.77 -15.22 10.22
C GLN A 41 5.75 -14.13 9.89
N ALA A 42 5.22 -13.44 10.90
CA ALA A 42 4.29 -12.33 10.71
C ALA A 42 4.88 -11.22 9.81
N MET A 43 6.16 -10.88 10.02
CA MET A 43 6.86 -9.91 9.18
C MET A 43 7.13 -10.47 7.78
N VAL A 44 7.52 -11.75 7.66
CA VAL A 44 7.74 -12.39 6.34
C VAL A 44 6.46 -12.42 5.49
N ASP A 45 5.31 -12.65 6.13
CA ASP A 45 3.99 -12.64 5.49
C ASP A 45 3.58 -11.23 5.07
N CYS A 46 4.00 -10.18 5.81
CA CYS A 46 3.70 -8.79 5.46
C CYS A 46 4.54 -8.24 4.30
N LEU A 47 5.69 -8.82 4.01
CA LEU A 47 6.57 -8.33 2.95
C LEU A 47 6.26 -9.08 1.65
N ALA A 48 5.96 -8.38 0.57
CA ALA A 48 5.87 -9.01 -0.75
C ALA A 48 7.25 -9.53 -1.20
N ILE A 49 7.24 -10.51 -2.11
CA ILE A 49 8.45 -11.10 -2.68
C ILE A 49 8.78 -10.35 -3.97
N PRO A 50 9.88 -9.58 -4.04
CA PRO A 50 10.30 -8.93 -5.28
C PRO A 50 10.90 -9.93 -6.25
N GLN A 51 10.54 -9.83 -7.53
CA GLN A 51 11.20 -10.49 -8.65
C GLN A 51 11.51 -9.47 -9.73
N LEU A 52 12.79 -9.32 -10.04
CA LEU A 52 13.24 -8.46 -11.14
C LEU A 52 12.95 -9.14 -12.48
N ASN A 53 12.61 -8.32 -13.48
CA ASN A 53 12.65 -8.75 -14.87
C ASN A 53 14.11 -8.92 -15.35
N ASP A 54 14.28 -9.50 -16.55
CA ASP A 54 15.60 -9.76 -17.13
C ASP A 54 16.42 -8.48 -17.36
N ASN A 55 15.75 -7.32 -17.52
CA ASN A 55 16.38 -6.02 -17.74
C ASN A 55 16.80 -5.32 -16.43
N GLY A 56 16.28 -5.76 -15.28
CA GLY A 56 16.58 -5.19 -13.96
C GLY A 56 15.92 -3.84 -13.63
N ASP A 57 15.12 -3.26 -14.53
CA ASP A 57 14.45 -1.97 -14.36
C ASP A 57 13.05 -2.07 -13.75
N ARG A 58 12.40 -3.22 -13.95
CA ARG A 58 11.03 -3.48 -13.48
C ARG A 58 11.02 -4.61 -12.46
N VAL A 59 10.20 -4.42 -11.43
CA VAL A 59 9.99 -5.42 -10.38
C VAL A 59 8.53 -5.84 -10.32
N ASP A 60 8.33 -7.14 -10.23
CA ASP A 60 7.06 -7.80 -9.92
C ASP A 60 7.05 -8.20 -8.44
N TRP A 61 6.02 -7.76 -7.72
CA TRP A 61 5.84 -8.02 -6.30
C TRP A 61 4.75 -9.06 -6.09
N TYR A 62 5.13 -10.20 -5.51
CA TYR A 62 4.21 -11.32 -5.28
C TYR A 62 3.84 -11.48 -3.82
N SER A 63 2.60 -11.91 -3.57
CA SER A 63 2.16 -12.29 -2.23
C SER A 63 2.93 -13.51 -1.73
N PRO A 64 3.42 -13.51 -0.48
CA PRO A 64 4.02 -14.68 0.14
C PRO A 64 2.97 -15.70 0.62
N ILE A 65 1.70 -15.27 0.72
CA ILE A 65 0.56 -16.08 1.16
C ILE A 65 -0.45 -16.26 0.02
N GLU A 66 -1.11 -17.41 0.01
CA GLU A 66 -2.16 -17.70 -0.97
C GLU A 66 -3.46 -16.99 -0.59
N GLY A 67 -4.23 -16.59 -1.61
CA GLY A 67 -5.51 -15.92 -1.44
C GLY A 67 -5.77 -14.86 -2.49
N GLN A 68 -6.99 -14.34 -2.49
CA GLN A 68 -7.36 -13.18 -3.29
C GLN A 68 -6.78 -11.92 -2.66
N ALA A 69 -6.14 -11.09 -3.49
CA ALA A 69 -5.62 -9.80 -3.07
C ALA A 69 -6.66 -8.71 -3.28
N ILE A 70 -6.88 -7.90 -2.25
CA ILE A 70 -7.74 -6.71 -2.27
C ILE A 70 -6.83 -5.51 -1.98
N ALA A 71 -6.89 -4.45 -2.80
CA ALA A 71 -6.12 -3.24 -2.53
C ALA A 71 -6.60 -2.56 -1.24
N TRP A 72 -5.69 -1.92 -0.49
CA TRP A 72 -6.02 -1.24 0.78
C TRP A 72 -7.26 -0.34 0.66
N LYS A 73 -7.28 0.51 -0.38
CA LYS A 73 -8.37 1.46 -0.65
C LYS A 73 -9.71 0.80 -0.97
N ALA A 74 -9.70 -0.45 -1.43
CA ALA A 74 -10.91 -1.18 -1.80
C ALA A 74 -11.47 -2.02 -0.64
N ALA A 75 -10.77 -2.10 0.49
CA ALA A 75 -11.20 -2.87 1.65
C ALA A 75 -12.15 -2.08 2.55
N ASP A 76 -13.02 -2.79 3.26
CA ASP A 76 -13.88 -2.21 4.28
C ASP A 76 -13.08 -1.72 5.50
N GLU A 77 -13.69 -0.81 6.25
CA GLU A 77 -13.06 -0.14 7.40
C GLU A 77 -12.69 -1.12 8.52
N GLU A 78 -13.51 -2.16 8.75
CA GLU A 78 -13.23 -3.14 9.80
C GLU A 78 -11.98 -3.96 9.47
N THR A 79 -11.87 -4.42 8.22
CA THR A 79 -10.70 -5.14 7.71
C THR A 79 -9.46 -4.26 7.75
N ARG A 80 -9.55 -2.98 7.32
CA ARG A 80 -8.45 -2.02 7.42
C ARG A 80 -8.00 -1.80 8.87
N SER A 81 -8.94 -1.56 9.78
CA SER A 81 -8.68 -1.39 11.21
C SER A 81 -8.01 -2.62 11.85
N ARG A 82 -8.42 -3.83 11.46
CA ARG A 82 -7.79 -5.08 11.92
C ARG A 82 -6.37 -5.24 11.37
N ALA A 83 -6.17 -4.95 10.08
CA ALA A 83 -4.88 -5.03 9.43
C ALA A 83 -3.88 -3.98 9.97
N LEU A 84 -4.34 -2.76 10.27
CA LEU A 84 -3.52 -1.72 10.91
C LEU A 84 -2.96 -2.18 12.26
N ARG A 85 -3.83 -2.75 13.11
CA ARG A 85 -3.40 -3.29 14.41
C ARG A 85 -2.38 -4.41 14.25
N TYR A 86 -2.58 -5.27 13.25
CA TYR A 86 -1.65 -6.35 12.92
C TYR A 86 -0.29 -5.80 12.45
N LEU A 87 -0.27 -4.81 11.55
CA LEU A 87 0.95 -4.15 11.09
C LEU A 87 1.69 -3.48 12.23
N ALA A 88 0.98 -2.74 13.10
CA ALA A 88 1.59 -2.05 14.23
C ALA A 88 2.35 -3.02 15.15
N SER A 89 1.71 -4.13 15.55
CA SER A 89 2.35 -5.16 16.38
C SER A 89 3.54 -5.85 15.68
N THR A 90 3.41 -6.08 14.37
CA THR A 90 4.47 -6.71 13.57
C THR A 90 5.68 -5.79 13.42
N PHE A 91 5.45 -4.50 13.18
CA PHE A 91 6.50 -3.49 13.04
C PHE A 91 7.20 -3.20 14.36
N GLU A 92 6.48 -3.20 15.48
CA GLU A 92 7.08 -3.09 16.81
C GLU A 92 8.04 -4.27 17.08
N SER A 93 7.62 -5.49 16.74
CA SER A 93 8.46 -6.69 16.85
C SER A 93 9.70 -6.62 15.97
N ALA A 94 9.55 -6.14 14.72
CA ALA A 94 10.66 -5.90 13.81
C ALA A 94 11.63 -4.83 14.33
N ALA A 95 11.13 -3.73 14.89
CA ALA A 95 11.93 -2.67 15.48
C ALA A 95 12.70 -3.15 16.71
N ALA A 96 12.11 -4.00 17.55
CA ALA A 96 12.81 -4.63 18.67
C ALA A 96 13.95 -5.56 18.18
N LEU A 97 13.69 -6.36 17.13
CA LEU A 97 14.70 -7.22 16.52
C LEU A 97 15.84 -6.41 15.87
N SER A 98 15.51 -5.31 15.19
CA SER A 98 16.48 -4.41 14.59
C SER A 98 17.40 -3.84 15.67
N ARG A 99 16.84 -3.23 16.73
CA ARG A 99 17.60 -2.69 17.86
C ARG A 99 18.51 -3.72 18.51
N LYS A 100 18.01 -4.94 18.75
CA LYS A 100 18.83 -6.05 19.27
C LYS A 100 19.98 -6.44 18.33
N SER A 101 19.77 -6.37 17.03
CA SER A 101 20.78 -6.73 16.02
C SER A 101 21.84 -5.64 15.87
N LEU A 102 21.44 -4.36 15.96
CA LEU A 102 22.34 -3.19 16.00
C LEU A 102 23.27 -3.21 17.22
N GLN A 103 22.78 -3.67 18.37
CA GLN A 103 23.58 -3.80 19.60
C GLN A 103 24.51 -5.03 19.58
N SER A 104 24.47 -5.85 18.52
CA SER A 104 25.39 -6.98 18.40
C SER A 104 26.80 -6.49 18.07
N GLY A 105 27.83 -7.16 18.59
CA GLY A 105 29.22 -6.91 18.18
C GLY A 105 29.60 -7.47 16.80
N LYS A 106 28.65 -8.04 16.04
CA LYS A 106 28.89 -8.66 14.72
C LYS A 106 28.40 -7.74 13.62
N THR A 107 29.31 -7.31 12.74
CA THR A 107 29.01 -6.38 11.62
C THR A 107 27.83 -6.84 10.75
N ALA A 108 27.76 -8.14 10.42
CA ALA A 108 26.65 -8.66 9.62
C ALA A 108 25.28 -8.53 10.32
N LEU A 109 25.24 -8.67 11.64
CA LEU A 109 24.00 -8.49 12.41
C LEU A 109 23.65 -7.00 12.54
N GLN A 110 24.64 -6.12 12.69
CA GLN A 110 24.41 -4.69 12.68
C GLN A 110 23.84 -4.23 11.33
N LEU A 111 24.42 -4.69 10.22
CA LEU A 111 23.91 -4.41 8.87
C LEU A 111 22.45 -4.88 8.71
N PHE A 112 22.15 -6.12 9.12
CA PHE A 112 20.78 -6.62 9.12
C PHE A 112 19.84 -5.74 9.96
N GLY A 113 20.28 -5.29 11.14
CA GLY A 113 19.52 -4.38 11.99
C GLY A 113 19.20 -3.06 11.29
N SER A 114 20.21 -2.43 10.67
CA SER A 114 20.05 -1.19 9.92
C SER A 114 19.12 -1.34 8.72
N LEU A 115 19.21 -2.46 7.99
CA LEU A 115 18.34 -2.75 6.86
C LEU A 115 16.90 -3.01 7.30
N LEU A 116 16.71 -3.78 8.39
CA LEU A 116 15.38 -4.12 8.89
C LEU A 116 14.62 -2.88 9.39
N GLU A 117 15.33 -1.91 9.98
CA GLU A 117 14.73 -0.63 10.38
C GLU A 117 14.11 0.12 9.18
N LYS A 118 14.76 0.05 8.02
CA LYS A 118 14.31 0.71 6.79
C LYS A 118 13.36 -0.15 5.95
N ALA A 119 13.31 -1.46 6.18
CA ALA A 119 12.45 -2.40 5.46
C ALA A 119 10.95 -2.22 5.73
N THR A 120 10.57 -1.49 6.77
CA THR A 120 9.17 -1.14 7.05
C THR A 120 8.66 0.01 6.19
N GLN A 121 9.54 0.81 5.57
CA GLN A 121 9.18 1.97 4.75
C GLN A 121 8.54 1.52 3.44
N PHE A 122 7.49 2.22 3.00
CA PHE A 122 6.86 2.03 1.70
C PHE A 122 6.26 3.36 1.21
N PRO A 123 5.98 3.52 -0.10
CA PRO A 123 5.60 4.83 -0.66
C PRO A 123 4.25 5.38 -0.14
N GLY A 124 3.25 4.51 0.05
CA GLY A 124 1.94 4.90 0.59
C GLY A 124 0.88 3.79 0.51
N GLU A 125 -0.38 4.11 0.80
CA GLU A 125 -1.50 3.15 0.87
C GLU A 125 -1.73 2.32 -0.40
N ASN A 126 -1.44 2.87 -1.57
CA ASN A 126 -1.55 2.18 -2.86
C ASN A 126 -0.64 0.95 -3.00
N HIS A 127 0.31 0.79 -2.07
CA HIS A 127 1.28 -0.29 -2.04
C HIS A 127 0.94 -1.39 -1.04
N VAL A 128 -0.19 -1.26 -0.33
CA VAL A 128 -0.66 -2.25 0.65
C VAL A 128 -1.85 -3.01 0.09
N PHE A 129 -1.79 -4.33 0.22
CA PHE A 129 -2.83 -5.25 -0.21
C PHE A 129 -3.24 -6.13 0.98
N LEU A 130 -4.48 -6.57 0.98
CA LEU A 130 -5.03 -7.51 1.96
C LEU A 130 -5.24 -8.83 1.26
N VAL A 131 -4.52 -9.87 1.71
CA VAL A 131 -4.63 -11.23 1.19
C VAL A 131 -5.12 -12.12 2.33
N ASN A 132 -6.34 -12.65 2.20
CA ASN A 132 -7.03 -13.35 3.30
C ASN A 132 -7.07 -12.54 4.62
N GLY A 133 -7.29 -11.23 4.51
CA GLY A 133 -7.33 -10.30 5.65
C GLY A 133 -5.97 -9.98 6.29
N LYS A 134 -4.87 -10.53 5.76
CA LYS A 134 -3.50 -10.19 6.19
C LYS A 134 -2.92 -9.10 5.27
N PRO A 135 -2.30 -8.05 5.83
CA PRO A 135 -1.66 -7.01 5.04
C PRO A 135 -0.37 -7.51 4.41
N VAL A 136 -0.16 -7.21 3.13
CA VAL A 136 1.04 -7.50 2.35
C VAL A 136 1.47 -6.21 1.63
N ILE A 137 2.71 -5.81 1.84
CA ILE A 137 3.29 -4.55 1.40
C ILE A 137 4.19 -4.80 0.19
N THR A 138 3.95 -4.04 -0.88
CA THR A 138 4.79 -3.98 -2.08
C THR A 138 5.69 -2.75 -2.00
N PHE A 139 6.79 -2.72 -2.77
CA PHE A 139 7.74 -1.60 -2.72
C PHE A 139 8.22 -1.26 -1.30
N TRP A 140 8.32 -2.26 -0.43
CA TRP A 140 8.92 -2.07 0.88
C TRP A 140 10.42 -1.80 0.74
N GLY A 141 10.97 -0.94 1.59
CA GLY A 141 12.31 -0.39 1.40
C GLY A 141 12.39 0.75 0.37
N PHE A 142 11.26 1.37 0.01
CA PHE A 142 11.19 2.55 -0.85
C PHE A 142 10.32 3.64 -0.23
N VAL A 143 10.57 4.89 -0.65
CA VAL A 143 9.73 6.07 -0.41
C VAL A 143 9.46 6.78 -1.74
N ASN A 144 8.52 7.73 -1.76
CA ASN A 144 8.31 8.54 -2.98
C ASN A 144 9.56 9.36 -3.31
N LEU A 145 9.75 9.68 -4.58
CA LEU A 145 10.83 10.56 -5.03
C LEU A 145 10.74 11.89 -4.28
N ASN A 146 11.88 12.36 -3.77
CA ASN A 146 12.01 13.61 -3.00
C ASN A 146 11.31 13.61 -1.62
N GLU A 147 10.84 12.46 -1.13
CA GLU A 147 10.37 12.32 0.25
C GLU A 147 11.43 11.68 1.14
N ASN A 148 11.42 12.04 2.43
CA ASN A 148 12.24 11.38 3.44
C ASN A 148 11.52 10.15 4.03
N THR A 149 12.28 9.29 4.71
CA THR A 149 11.70 8.21 5.51
C THR A 149 10.73 8.76 6.55
N ARG A 150 9.58 8.11 6.72
CA ARG A 150 8.58 8.51 7.71
C ARG A 150 8.93 7.99 9.09
N ASP A 151 8.70 8.80 10.12
CA ASP A 151 8.82 8.40 11.52
C ASP A 151 7.67 7.44 11.91
N ASP A 152 6.42 7.83 11.61
CA ASP A 152 5.27 6.94 11.67
C ASP A 152 4.87 6.47 10.26
N VAL A 153 5.33 5.27 9.92
CA VAL A 153 5.10 4.69 8.58
C VAL A 153 3.62 4.34 8.36
N LEU A 154 2.88 3.99 9.41
CA LEU A 154 1.49 3.55 9.30
C LEU A 154 0.52 4.72 9.16
N ASP A 155 0.98 5.96 9.36
CA ASP A 155 0.13 7.14 9.28
C ASP A 155 -0.48 7.32 7.88
N CYS A 156 0.28 6.98 6.84
CA CYS A 156 -0.20 7.00 5.45
C CYS A 156 -1.37 6.03 5.16
N LEU A 157 -1.67 5.10 6.08
CA LEU A 157 -2.79 4.16 5.97
C LEU A 157 -4.01 4.60 6.79
N ARG A 158 -3.83 5.57 7.70
CA ARG A 158 -4.92 6.13 8.53
C ARG A 158 -5.66 7.24 7.80
N VAL A 159 -5.00 7.91 6.86
CA VAL A 159 -5.61 8.92 6.00
C VAL A 159 -6.45 8.21 4.94
N THR A 160 -7.71 7.90 5.27
CA THR A 160 -8.72 7.69 4.24
C THR A 160 -8.96 9.07 3.62
N GLU A 161 -8.56 9.27 2.37
CA GLU A 161 -8.95 10.46 1.60
C GLU A 161 -10.43 10.74 1.87
N ALA A 162 -10.70 11.91 2.44
CA ALA A 162 -12.02 12.51 2.39
C ALA A 162 -12.42 12.45 0.92
N ILE A 163 -13.50 11.73 0.63
CA ILE A 163 -14.17 11.82 -0.66
C ILE A 163 -14.33 13.32 -0.89
N PRO A 164 -13.76 13.93 -1.96
CA PRO A 164 -14.10 15.29 -2.26
C PRO A 164 -15.62 15.28 -2.39
N ASP A 165 -16.31 16.06 -1.55
CA ASP A 165 -17.74 16.34 -1.71
C ASP A 165 -17.89 16.86 -3.14
N ILE A 166 -18.14 15.96 -4.08
CA ILE A 166 -18.71 16.32 -5.36
C ILE A 166 -20.05 16.91 -4.92
N PRO A 167 -20.30 18.21 -5.10
CA PRO A 167 -21.62 18.73 -4.81
C PRO A 167 -22.57 17.87 -5.63
N LEU A 168 -23.46 17.14 -4.96
CA LEU A 168 -24.61 16.54 -5.60
C LEU A 168 -25.26 17.69 -6.35
N VAL A 169 -25.06 17.72 -7.67
CA VAL A 169 -25.84 18.57 -8.55
C VAL A 169 -27.26 18.09 -8.32
N GLU A 170 -28.03 18.88 -7.56
CA GLU A 170 -29.46 18.68 -7.43
C GLU A 170 -30.01 18.49 -8.84
N PRO A 171 -30.82 17.45 -9.10
CA PRO A 171 -31.36 17.25 -10.43
C PRO A 171 -32.12 18.52 -10.81
N GLU A 172 -31.61 19.19 -11.85
CA GLU A 172 -32.22 20.36 -12.45
C GLU A 172 -33.67 20.01 -12.82
N PRO A 173 -34.67 20.80 -12.40
CA PRO A 173 -36.05 20.43 -12.61
C PRO A 173 -36.32 20.34 -14.12
N GLU A 174 -36.81 19.17 -14.52
CA GLU A 174 -37.30 18.85 -15.86
C GLU A 174 -38.26 19.97 -16.31
N PRO A 175 -38.05 20.62 -17.47
CA PRO A 175 -38.87 21.76 -17.86
C PRO A 175 -40.32 21.31 -18.08
N GLU A 176 -41.24 21.91 -17.30
CA GLU A 176 -42.68 21.74 -17.40
C GLU A 176 -43.15 21.91 -18.85
N GLU A 177 -43.78 20.85 -19.39
CA GLU A 177 -44.53 20.89 -20.64
C GLU A 177 -45.65 21.93 -20.52
N LYS A 178 -45.51 23.05 -21.26
CA LYS A 178 -46.59 24.02 -21.41
C LYS A 178 -47.74 23.38 -22.21
N PRO A 179 -48.99 23.37 -21.71
CA PRO A 179 -50.12 22.91 -22.49
C PRO A 179 -50.35 23.85 -23.69
N LEU A 180 -50.49 23.25 -24.87
CA LEU A 180 -50.91 23.91 -26.10
C LEU A 180 -52.31 24.50 -25.89
N VAL A 181 -52.41 25.83 -25.87
CA VAL A 181 -53.67 26.56 -25.70
C VAL A 181 -54.57 26.29 -26.91
N GLU A 182 -55.78 25.80 -26.63
CA GLU A 182 -56.87 25.63 -27.59
C GLU A 182 -57.19 26.95 -28.30
N ALA A 183 -57.07 26.97 -29.62
CA ALA A 183 -57.61 28.03 -30.45
C ALA A 183 -59.10 27.78 -30.69
N ALA A 184 -59.94 28.22 -29.75
CA ALA A 184 -61.36 28.46 -30.00
C ALA A 184 -61.58 29.97 -30.22
N PHE A 185 -61.66 30.39 -31.48
CA PHE A 185 -62.35 31.63 -31.83
C PHE A 185 -63.39 31.30 -32.90
N SER A 186 -64.60 31.01 -32.42
CA SER A 186 -65.81 31.28 -33.17
C SER A 186 -66.15 32.75 -32.99
N GLN A 187 -66.27 33.51 -34.07
CA GLN A 187 -67.29 34.55 -34.13
C GLN A 187 -67.69 34.84 -35.58
N ALA A 188 -69.01 34.81 -35.77
CA ALA A 188 -69.75 35.09 -36.97
C ALA A 188 -70.16 36.58 -37.04
N ASP A 189 -70.61 36.96 -38.24
CA ASP A 189 -71.36 38.16 -38.65
C ASP A 189 -70.61 39.51 -38.71
N GLU A 190 -70.38 40.03 -39.92
CA GLU A 190 -71.35 40.88 -40.66
C GLU A 190 -71.10 40.81 -42.17
#